data_AF-A0A9Q9B2X0-F1
#
_entry.id   AF-A0A9Q9B2X0-F1
#
_cell.length_a   1.000
_cell.length_b   1.000
_cell.length_c   1.000
_cell.angle_alpha   90.00
_cell.angle_beta   90.00
_cell.angle_gamma   90.00
#
_symmetry.space_group_name_H-M   'P 1'
#
loop_
_entity.id
_entity.type
_entity.pdbx_description
1 polymer ?
#
loop_
_entity_poly.entity_id
_entity_poly.type
_entity_poly.pdbx_seq_one_letter_code
_entity_poly.pdbx_strand_id
1 'polypeptide(L)'
;MKRDFLEGLNLDADTIDKIMAENGKDVNREKAKYADYDDIKTQLEAANKTIEKFKDYDETKTEVEKYKAENEKLQKEGAAKIAAMERSAKVKDYLSNKKFVNDITRDAIAAKMGEALEADASKGKNLDDIFAEITKDKADILKDETQPTPPVVPPMGGKSSKSDDDAQARAVMGLPPRKE
;
A
#
# COMPACT_ATOMS: atom_id res chain seq x y z
N MET A 1 49.53 -61.80 -0.29
CA MET A 1 50.94 -62.19 -0.03
C MET A 1 51.64 -62.44 -1.37
N LYS A 2 52.98 -62.29 -1.48
CA LYS A 2 53.72 -62.53 -2.73
C LYS A 2 54.46 -63.86 -2.66
N ARG A 3 54.36 -64.67 -3.72
CA ARG A 3 54.98 -66.01 -3.79
C ARG A 3 56.50 -65.94 -3.63
N ASP A 4 57.13 -64.97 -4.30
CA ASP A 4 58.59 -64.74 -4.28
C ASP A 4 59.14 -64.51 -2.86
N PHE A 5 58.34 -63.93 -1.96
CA PHE A 5 58.73 -63.72 -0.56
C PHE A 5 58.73 -65.02 0.25
N LEU A 6 57.82 -65.95 -0.07
CA LEU A 6 57.73 -67.25 0.59
C LEU A 6 58.77 -68.24 0.03
N GLU A 7 59.08 -68.15 -1.27
CA GLU A 7 60.16 -68.91 -1.91
C GLU A 7 61.54 -68.47 -1.37
N GLY A 8 61.73 -67.17 -1.11
CA GLY A 8 62.94 -66.65 -0.46
C GLY A 8 63.17 -67.11 1.00
N LEU A 9 62.18 -67.76 1.62
CA LEU A 9 62.30 -68.36 2.97
C LEU A 9 62.65 -69.86 2.93
N ASN A 10 62.98 -70.42 1.75
CA ASN A 10 63.24 -71.84 1.53
C ASN A 10 62.08 -72.76 1.99
N LEU A 11 60.84 -72.31 1.81
CA LEU A 11 59.65 -73.10 2.08
C LEU A 11 59.30 -74.00 0.88
N ASP A 12 58.85 -75.22 1.14
CA ASP A 12 58.40 -76.14 0.09
C ASP A 12 57.18 -75.58 -0.67
N ALA A 13 57.12 -75.84 -1.98
CA ALA A 13 56.06 -75.34 -2.87
C ALA A 13 54.64 -75.68 -2.38
N ASP A 14 54.42 -76.88 -1.82
CA ASP A 14 53.15 -77.29 -1.22
C ASP A 14 52.77 -76.45 0.00
N THR A 15 53.75 -76.02 0.79
CA THR A 15 53.55 -75.18 1.97
C THR A 15 53.24 -73.74 1.54
N ILE A 16 53.91 -73.26 0.49
CA ILE A 16 53.66 -71.96 -0.13
C ILE A 16 52.23 -71.89 -0.68
N ASP A 17 51.76 -72.92 -1.38
CA ASP A 17 50.42 -72.97 -1.94
C ASP A 17 49.34 -72.97 -0.85
N LYS A 18 49.55 -73.69 0.25
CA LYS A 18 48.65 -73.66 1.42
C LYS A 18 48.58 -72.28 2.07
N ILE A 19 49.73 -71.63 2.30
CA ILE A 19 49.80 -70.28 2.89
C ILE A 19 49.11 -69.26 1.99
N MET A 20 49.34 -69.33 0.67
CA MET A 20 48.70 -68.44 -0.29
C MET A 20 47.18 -68.66 -0.35
N ALA A 21 46.71 -69.91 -0.26
CA ALA A 21 45.29 -70.22 -0.23
C ALA A 21 44.61 -69.72 1.05
N GLU A 22 45.26 -69.87 2.21
CA GLU A 22 44.75 -69.40 3.50
C GLU A 22 44.75 -67.87 3.58
N ASN A 23 45.80 -67.21 3.08
CA ASN A 23 45.84 -65.75 2.94
C ASN A 23 44.76 -65.24 1.97
N GLY A 24 44.50 -65.96 0.87
CA GLY A 24 43.41 -65.65 -0.06
C GLY A 24 42.03 -65.73 0.60
N LYS A 25 41.81 -66.74 1.46
CA LYS A 25 40.59 -66.86 2.27
C LYS A 25 40.45 -65.70 3.26
N ASP A 26 41.52 -65.35 3.96
CA ASP A 26 41.50 -64.23 4.93
C ASP A 26 41.24 -62.89 4.25
N VAL A 27 41.90 -62.61 3.12
CA VAL A 27 41.66 -61.38 2.34
C VAL A 27 40.23 -61.30 1.84
N ASN A 28 39.66 -62.41 1.37
CA ASN A 28 38.27 -62.45 0.94
C ASN A 28 37.29 -62.28 2.10
N ARG A 29 37.57 -62.87 3.27
CA ARG A 29 36.76 -62.67 4.49
C ARG A 29 36.78 -61.21 4.92
N GLU A 30 37.94 -60.57 4.89
CA GLU A 30 38.06 -59.16 5.30
C GLU A 30 37.40 -58.24 4.28
N LYS A 31 37.56 -58.48 2.97
CA LYS A 31 36.82 -57.75 1.92
C LYS A 31 35.31 -57.90 2.06
N ALA A 32 34.82 -59.09 2.42
CA ALA A 32 33.39 -59.32 2.64
C ALA A 32 32.82 -58.48 3.79
N LYS A 33 33.61 -58.16 4.82
CA LYS A 33 33.20 -57.25 5.91
C LYS A 33 33.06 -55.80 5.47
N TYR A 34 33.72 -55.42 4.38
CA TYR A 34 33.66 -54.07 3.80
C TYR A 34 32.84 -54.02 2.51
N ALA A 35 32.09 -55.08 2.18
CA ALA A 35 31.20 -55.10 1.02
C ALA A 35 30.18 -53.95 1.08
N ASP A 36 29.73 -53.64 2.30
CA ASP A 36 28.73 -52.61 2.57
C ASP A 36 29.30 -51.18 2.47
N TYR A 37 30.62 -51.01 2.29
CA TYR A 37 31.26 -49.71 2.26
C TYR A 37 30.80 -48.85 1.07
N ASP A 38 30.70 -49.45 -0.12
CA ASP A 38 30.22 -48.75 -1.31
C ASP A 38 28.72 -48.40 -1.19
N ASP A 39 27.92 -49.29 -0.58
CA ASP A 39 26.51 -49.03 -0.30
C ASP A 39 26.33 -47.90 0.74
N ILE A 40 27.13 -47.89 1.81
CA ILE A 40 27.13 -46.81 2.80
C ILE A 40 27.56 -45.49 2.16
N LYS A 41 28.55 -45.51 1.28
CA LYS A 41 29.03 -44.32 0.58
C LYS A 41 27.96 -43.74 -0.34
N THR A 42 27.27 -44.57 -1.12
CA THR A 42 26.17 -44.12 -1.99
C THR A 42 24.99 -43.58 -1.18
N GLN A 43 24.64 -44.22 -0.05
CA GLN A 43 23.62 -43.71 0.87
C GLN A 43 23.99 -42.35 1.46
N LEU A 44 25.26 -42.15 1.83
CA LEU A 44 25.75 -40.88 2.38
C LEU A 44 25.69 -39.76 1.33
N GLU A 45 26.08 -40.03 0.09
CA GLU A 45 25.95 -39.08 -1.02
C GLU A 45 24.48 -38.73 -1.31
N ALA A 46 23.59 -39.72 -1.28
CA ALA A 46 22.15 -39.50 -1.46
C ALA A 46 21.54 -38.68 -0.31
N ALA A 47 21.93 -38.96 0.93
CA ALA A 47 21.51 -38.20 2.10
C ALA A 47 21.98 -36.74 2.01
N ASN A 48 23.25 -36.50 1.65
CA ASN A 48 23.78 -35.15 1.46
C ASN A 48 23.05 -34.37 0.36
N LYS A 49 22.79 -34.98 -0.80
CA LYS A 49 21.98 -34.36 -1.86
C LYS A 49 20.55 -34.03 -1.40
N THR A 50 19.98 -34.87 -0.54
CA THR A 50 18.64 -34.63 0.01
C THR A 50 18.65 -33.50 1.03
N ILE A 51 19.67 -33.45 1.90
CA ILE A 51 19.88 -32.35 2.85
C ILE A 51 20.08 -31.01 2.13
N GLU A 52 20.81 -30.98 1.02
CA GLU A 52 20.95 -29.76 0.21
C GLU A 52 19.61 -29.24 -0.31
N LYS A 53 18.72 -30.13 -0.77
CA LYS A 53 17.35 -29.73 -1.19
C LYS A 53 16.51 -29.17 -0.05
N PHE A 54 16.81 -29.54 1.20
CA PHE A 54 16.13 -29.00 2.37
C PHE A 54 16.66 -27.61 2.79
N LYS A 55 17.77 -27.10 2.21
CA LYS A 55 18.23 -25.73 2.49
C LYS A 55 17.26 -24.66 1.95
N ASP A 56 16.60 -24.95 0.83
CA ASP A 56 15.55 -24.07 0.25
C ASP A 56 14.33 -23.93 1.19
N TYR A 57 14.16 -24.86 2.15
CA TYR A 57 13.09 -24.76 3.15
C TYR A 57 13.31 -23.59 4.11
N ASP A 58 14.56 -23.28 4.49
CA ASP A 58 14.84 -22.14 5.35
C ASP A 58 14.59 -20.82 4.60
N GLU A 59 14.97 -20.74 3.32
CA GLU A 59 14.68 -19.58 2.48
C GLU A 59 13.17 -19.35 2.34
N THR A 60 12.42 -20.39 1.96
CA THR A 60 10.95 -20.30 1.85
C THR A 60 10.28 -19.97 3.18
N LYS A 61 10.80 -20.47 4.31
CA LYS A 61 10.29 -20.10 5.64
C LYS A 61 10.51 -18.61 5.93
N THR A 62 11.68 -18.06 5.61
CA THR A 62 11.93 -16.62 5.78
C THR A 62 11.06 -15.76 4.88
N GLU A 63 10.79 -16.20 3.64
CA GLU A 63 9.89 -15.50 2.72
C GLU A 63 8.44 -15.55 3.22
N VAL A 64 7.96 -16.69 3.70
CA VAL A 64 6.61 -16.82 4.27
C VAL A 64 6.44 -15.92 5.48
N GLU A 65 7.43 -15.83 6.38
CA GLU A 65 7.37 -14.90 7.51
C GLU A 65 7.35 -13.43 7.08
N LYS A 66 8.15 -13.05 6.07
CA LYS A 66 8.12 -11.70 5.48
C LYS A 66 6.76 -11.38 4.86
N TYR A 67 6.22 -12.25 4.01
CA TYR A 67 4.92 -12.06 3.37
C TYR A 67 3.77 -12.00 4.39
N LYS A 68 3.87 -12.76 5.49
CA LYS A 68 2.89 -12.69 6.57
C LYS A 68 2.94 -11.35 7.30
N ALA A 69 4.15 -10.87 7.64
CA ALA A 69 4.33 -9.55 8.26
C ALA A 69 3.88 -8.40 7.32
N GLU A 70 4.17 -8.51 6.03
CA GLU A 70 3.76 -7.54 5.02
C GLU A 70 2.24 -7.53 4.83
N ASN A 71 1.59 -8.70 4.81
CA ASN A 71 0.13 -8.80 4.76
C ASN A 71 -0.55 -8.21 6.01
N GLU A 72 -0.02 -8.46 7.20
CA GLU A 72 -0.56 -7.85 8.42
C GLU A 72 -0.42 -6.32 8.41
N LYS A 73 0.71 -5.81 7.89
CA LYS A 73 0.91 -4.37 7.71
C LYS A 73 -0.07 -3.81 6.68
N LEU A 74 -0.22 -4.46 5.52
CA LEU A 74 -1.14 -4.04 4.46
C LEU A 74 -2.60 -4.05 4.94
N GLN A 75 -3.01 -5.04 5.74
CA GLN A 75 -4.37 -5.07 6.30
C GLN A 75 -4.60 -3.90 7.27
N LYS A 76 -3.64 -3.60 8.16
CA LYS A 76 -3.74 -2.45 9.08
C LYS A 76 -3.78 -1.13 8.33
N GLU A 77 -2.91 -0.95 7.33
CA GLU A 77 -2.90 0.26 6.50
C GLU A 77 -4.17 0.37 5.64
N GLY A 78 -4.67 -0.73 5.10
CA GLY A 78 -5.92 -0.79 4.34
C GLY A 78 -7.12 -0.40 5.21
N ALA A 79 -7.23 -0.99 6.41
CA ALA A 79 -8.27 -0.63 7.37
C ALA A 79 -8.19 0.85 7.79
N ALA A 80 -6.97 1.38 8.01
CA ALA A 80 -6.76 2.79 8.31
C ALA A 80 -7.17 3.70 7.14
N LYS A 81 -6.81 3.35 5.91
CA LYS A 81 -7.18 4.10 4.69
C LYS A 81 -8.68 4.06 4.42
N ILE A 82 -9.35 2.92 4.61
CA ILE A 82 -10.80 2.80 4.50
C ILE A 82 -11.48 3.67 5.55
N ALA A 83 -11.04 3.61 6.80
CA ALA A 83 -11.57 4.45 7.86
C ALA A 83 -11.35 5.95 7.59
N ALA A 84 -10.19 6.35 7.04
CA ALA A 84 -9.93 7.73 6.64
C ALA A 84 -10.82 8.17 5.46
N MET A 85 -11.03 7.29 4.48
CA MET A 85 -11.92 7.54 3.34
C MET A 85 -13.38 7.68 3.79
N GLU A 86 -13.88 6.80 4.65
CA GLU A 86 -15.23 6.90 5.21
C GLU A 86 -15.44 8.16 6.04
N ARG A 87 -14.43 8.57 6.82
CA ARG A 87 -14.48 9.83 7.58
C ARG A 87 -14.53 11.04 6.66
N SER A 88 -13.66 11.10 5.66
CA SER A 88 -13.63 12.21 4.71
C SER A 88 -14.93 12.29 3.88
N ALA A 89 -15.54 11.15 3.52
CA ALA A 89 -16.86 11.10 2.90
C ALA A 89 -17.94 11.69 3.83
N LYS A 90 -17.99 11.27 5.11
CA LYS A 90 -18.94 11.81 6.10
C LYS A 90 -18.80 13.32 6.31
N VAL A 91 -17.55 13.83 6.35
CA VAL A 91 -17.27 15.27 6.41
C VAL A 91 -17.79 15.99 5.18
N LYS A 92 -17.52 15.44 3.98
CA LYS A 92 -17.94 16.05 2.73
C LYS A 92 -19.47 16.07 2.58
N ASP A 93 -20.15 15.01 3.01
CA ASP A 93 -21.61 14.92 3.02
C ASP A 93 -22.20 15.91 4.03
N TYR A 94 -21.64 15.99 5.25
CA TYR A 94 -22.07 16.96 6.25
C TYR A 94 -21.92 18.42 5.78
N LEU A 95 -20.78 18.74 5.15
CA LEU A 95 -20.53 20.06 4.56
C LEU A 95 -21.36 20.32 3.29
N SER A 96 -21.81 19.28 2.59
CA SER A 96 -22.69 19.46 1.41
C SER A 96 -24.08 19.99 1.79
N ASN A 97 -24.54 19.68 3.01
CA ASN A 97 -25.81 20.17 3.53
C ASN A 97 -25.76 21.62 4.03
N LYS A 98 -24.59 22.27 4.03
CA LYS A 98 -24.45 23.68 4.46
C LYS A 98 -24.11 24.59 3.27
N LYS A 99 -24.82 25.71 3.14
CA LYS A 99 -24.57 26.72 2.10
C LYS A 99 -23.44 27.64 2.54
N PHE A 100 -22.21 27.37 2.09
CA PHE A 100 -21.06 28.24 2.32
C PHE A 100 -21.12 29.50 1.43
N VAL A 101 -20.51 30.58 1.92
CA VAL A 101 -20.40 31.85 1.16
C VAL A 101 -19.48 31.68 -0.05
N ASN A 102 -18.42 30.86 0.06
CA ASN A 102 -17.48 30.55 -1.02
C ASN A 102 -17.02 29.08 -0.95
N ASP A 103 -16.84 28.42 -2.09
CA ASP A 103 -16.34 27.03 -2.19
C ASP A 103 -14.96 26.85 -1.53
N ILE A 104 -14.11 27.89 -1.56
CA ILE A 104 -12.80 27.90 -0.89
C ILE A 104 -12.96 27.76 0.64
N THR A 105 -13.99 28.38 1.22
CA THR A 105 -14.26 28.26 2.67
C THR A 105 -14.80 26.88 3.03
N ARG A 106 -15.56 26.25 2.14
CA ARG A 106 -16.01 24.87 2.29
C ARG A 106 -14.83 23.91 2.28
N ASP A 107 -13.90 24.05 1.33
CA ASP A 107 -12.72 23.19 1.23
C ASP A 107 -11.74 23.40 2.39
N ALA A 108 -11.55 24.65 2.82
CA ALA A 108 -10.72 24.96 4.00
C ALA A 108 -11.32 24.37 5.29
N ILE A 109 -12.65 24.41 5.44
CA ILE A 109 -13.32 23.80 6.59
C ILE A 109 -13.34 22.28 6.50
N ALA A 110 -13.46 21.71 5.29
CA ALA A 110 -13.32 20.27 5.08
C ALA A 110 -11.92 19.77 5.47
N ALA A 111 -10.88 20.49 5.08
CA ALA A 111 -9.50 20.18 5.47
C ALA A 111 -9.31 20.30 6.99
N LYS A 112 -9.79 21.39 7.60
CA LYS A 112 -9.70 21.60 9.06
C LYS A 112 -10.51 20.58 9.87
N MET A 113 -11.65 20.16 9.36
CA MET A 113 -12.48 19.13 9.97
C MET A 113 -11.85 17.74 9.82
N GLY A 114 -11.19 17.47 8.68
CA GLY A 114 -10.36 16.28 8.48
C GLY A 114 -9.21 16.20 9.47
N GLU A 115 -8.43 17.29 9.61
CA GLU A 115 -7.34 17.40 10.60
C GLU A 115 -7.86 17.24 12.04
N ALA A 116 -8.99 17.87 12.37
CA ALA A 116 -9.58 17.76 13.70
C ALA A 116 -10.07 16.34 14.00
N LEU A 117 -10.61 15.61 13.04
CA LEU A 117 -11.05 14.22 13.21
C LEU A 117 -9.89 13.22 13.33
N GLU A 118 -8.71 13.57 12.83
CA GLU A 118 -7.48 12.79 13.06
C GLU A 118 -6.86 13.06 14.43
N ALA A 119 -7.11 14.23 15.02
CA ALA A 119 -6.64 14.55 16.36
C ALA A 119 -7.36 13.68 17.42
N ASP A 120 -6.58 13.02 18.28
CA ASP A 120 -7.08 12.21 19.41
C ASP A 120 -8.02 12.99 20.35
N ALA A 121 -7.87 14.32 20.40
CA ALA A 121 -8.70 15.24 21.17
C ALA A 121 -10.17 15.33 20.69
N SER A 122 -10.48 14.80 19.51
CA SER A 122 -11.82 14.83 18.91
C SER A 122 -12.54 13.48 18.98
N LYS A 123 -11.92 12.43 19.54
CA LYS A 123 -12.55 11.14 19.77
C LYS A 123 -13.71 11.30 20.76
N GLY A 124 -14.94 11.36 20.22
CA GLY A 124 -16.18 11.50 20.98
C GLY A 124 -16.91 12.84 20.81
N LYS A 125 -16.33 13.81 20.09
CA LYS A 125 -17.05 15.03 19.69
C LYS A 125 -17.85 14.77 18.41
N ASN A 126 -19.06 15.32 18.33
CA ASN A 126 -19.88 15.20 17.12
C ASN A 126 -19.35 16.12 16.02
N LEU A 127 -19.68 15.80 14.76
CA LEU A 127 -19.36 16.65 13.62
C LEU A 127 -19.89 18.09 13.81
N ASP A 128 -21.03 18.26 14.48
CA ASP A 128 -21.59 19.56 14.83
C ASP A 128 -20.72 20.36 15.82
N ASP A 129 -20.17 19.70 16.84
CA ASP A 129 -19.32 20.36 17.85
C ASP A 129 -17.99 20.81 17.24
N ILE A 130 -17.37 19.95 16.43
CA ILE A 130 -16.13 20.24 15.72
C ILE A 130 -16.36 21.36 14.72
N PHE A 131 -17.48 21.33 14.00
CA PHE A 131 -17.85 22.40 13.08
C PHE A 131 -18.05 23.72 13.84
N ALA A 132 -18.81 23.71 14.94
CA ALA A 132 -19.07 24.89 15.75
C ALA A 132 -17.79 25.46 16.36
N GLU A 133 -16.83 24.62 16.78
CA GLU A 133 -15.52 25.05 17.29
C GLU A 133 -14.65 25.69 16.20
N ILE A 134 -14.67 25.15 14.97
CA ILE A 134 -13.95 25.71 13.81
C ILE A 134 -14.59 27.00 13.31
N THR A 135 -15.92 27.12 13.38
CA THR A 135 -16.66 28.28 12.88
C THR A 135 -16.95 29.34 13.93
N LYS A 136 -16.71 29.08 15.22
CA LYS A 136 -17.07 29.99 16.34
C LYS A 136 -16.43 31.37 16.23
N ASP A 137 -15.19 31.40 15.77
CA ASP A 137 -14.37 32.62 15.72
C ASP A 137 -14.43 33.32 14.36
N LYS A 138 -15.29 32.86 13.45
CA LYS A 138 -15.37 33.36 12.08
C LYS A 138 -16.80 33.68 11.67
N ALA A 139 -17.10 34.97 11.56
CA ALA A 139 -18.35 35.48 10.99
C ALA A 139 -18.39 35.28 9.46
N ASP A 140 -19.59 35.24 8.87
CA ASP A 140 -19.84 35.12 7.41
C ASP A 140 -19.32 33.85 6.71
N ILE A 141 -19.25 32.71 7.39
CA ILE A 141 -18.86 31.44 6.75
C ILE A 141 -20.05 30.79 6.00
N LEU A 142 -21.24 30.83 6.61
CA LEU A 142 -22.46 30.29 6.03
C LEU A 142 -23.29 31.45 5.48
N LYS A 143 -23.98 31.22 4.36
CA LYS A 143 -24.98 32.16 3.85
C LYS A 143 -26.13 32.22 4.85
N ASP A 144 -26.29 33.37 5.47
CA ASP A 144 -27.47 33.69 6.26
C ASP A 144 -28.65 33.96 5.32
N GLU A 145 -29.66 33.10 5.30
CA GLU A 145 -30.92 33.34 4.57
C GLU A 145 -31.79 34.40 5.27
N THR A 146 -31.34 34.95 6.41
CA THR A 146 -32.05 35.96 7.21
C THR A 146 -31.61 37.40 6.96
N GLN A 147 -30.53 37.64 6.21
CA GLN A 147 -30.22 39.00 5.79
C GLN A 147 -31.04 39.37 4.55
N PRO A 148 -31.82 40.48 4.60
CA PRO A 148 -32.57 40.94 3.45
C PRO A 148 -31.58 41.26 2.33
N THR A 149 -31.74 40.56 1.20
CA THR A 149 -31.00 40.91 0.00
C THR A 149 -31.37 42.34 -0.39
N PRO A 150 -30.39 43.26 -0.59
CA PRO A 150 -30.71 44.58 -1.09
C PRO A 150 -31.43 44.41 -2.43
N PRO A 151 -32.53 45.14 -2.68
CA PRO A 151 -33.31 44.98 -3.90
C PRO A 151 -32.37 45.17 -5.10
N VAL A 152 -32.37 44.19 -6.00
CA VAL A 152 -31.71 44.33 -7.30
C VAL A 152 -32.45 45.45 -8.03
N VAL A 153 -31.88 46.66 -8.00
CA VAL A 153 -32.32 47.71 -8.90
C VAL A 153 -31.97 47.26 -10.31
N PRO A 154 -32.96 47.04 -11.19
CA PRO A 154 -32.65 46.79 -12.59
C PRO A 154 -31.79 47.94 -13.10
N PRO A 155 -30.81 47.69 -13.98
CA PRO A 155 -30.02 48.77 -14.57
C PRO A 155 -31.02 49.78 -15.13
N MET A 156 -30.87 51.05 -14.72
CA MET A 156 -31.61 52.16 -15.31
C MET A 156 -31.33 52.11 -16.82
N GLY A 157 -32.26 51.48 -17.54
CA GLY A 157 -32.25 51.42 -18.98
C GLY A 157 -32.43 52.84 -19.43
N GLY A 158 -31.32 53.51 -19.75
CA GLY A 158 -31.33 54.73 -20.53
C GLY A 158 -32.06 54.42 -21.81
N LYS A 159 -33.36 54.75 -21.84
CA LYS A 159 -34.18 54.67 -23.03
C LYS A 159 -33.53 55.67 -23.98
N SER A 160 -32.78 55.14 -24.95
CA SER A 160 -32.27 55.91 -26.06
C SER A 160 -33.47 56.58 -26.71
N SER A 161 -33.60 57.88 -26.40
CA SER A 161 -34.61 58.75 -26.98
C SER A 161 -34.51 58.62 -28.48
N LYS A 162 -35.57 58.12 -29.11
CA LYS A 162 -35.72 58.22 -30.56
C LYS A 162 -35.77 59.72 -30.86
N SER A 163 -35.10 60.13 -31.94
CA SER A 163 -35.07 61.50 -32.48
C SER A 163 -36.44 62.20 -32.51
N ASP A 164 -37.51 61.42 -32.63
CA ASP A 164 -38.88 61.90 -32.73
C ASP A 164 -39.44 62.44 -31.40
N ASP A 165 -38.94 61.94 -30.25
CA ASP A 165 -39.39 62.40 -28.92
C ASP A 165 -38.79 63.78 -28.59
N ASP A 166 -37.56 64.08 -29.01
CA ASP A 166 -36.94 65.42 -28.86
C ASP A 166 -37.65 66.47 -29.73
N ALA A 167 -38.05 66.09 -30.95
CA ALA A 167 -38.79 66.96 -31.85
C ALA A 167 -40.19 67.29 -31.32
N GLN A 168 -40.90 66.29 -30.78
CA GLN A 168 -42.22 66.50 -30.15
C GLN A 168 -42.10 67.32 -28.86
N ALA A 169 -41.10 67.06 -28.02
CA ALA A 169 -40.86 67.84 -26.81
C ALA A 169 -40.53 69.32 -27.13
N ARG A 170 -39.76 69.59 -28.20
CA ARG A 170 -39.47 70.95 -28.67
C ARG A 170 -40.71 71.68 -29.17
N ALA A 171 -41.60 70.99 -29.89
CA ALA A 171 -42.86 71.55 -30.35
C ALA A 171 -43.80 71.92 -29.19
N VAL A 172 -43.91 71.06 -28.17
CA VAL A 172 -44.68 71.34 -26.95
C VAL A 172 -44.10 72.52 -26.16
N MET A 173 -42.78 72.71 -26.21
CA MET A 173 -42.09 73.80 -25.52
C MET A 173 -41.93 75.08 -26.37
N GLY A 174 -42.47 75.11 -27.59
CA GLY A 174 -42.42 76.27 -28.48
C GLY A 174 -41.03 76.60 -29.06
N LEU A 175 -40.11 75.63 -29.07
CA LEU A 175 -38.76 75.80 -29.63
C LEU A 175 -38.72 75.38 -31.11
N PRO A 176 -37.89 76.05 -31.94
CA PRO A 176 -37.73 75.67 -33.34
C PRO A 176 -37.08 74.28 -33.51
N PRO A 177 -37.36 73.57 -34.62
CA PRO A 177 -36.77 72.27 -34.92
C PRO A 177 -35.25 72.39 -35.07
N ARG A 178 -34.52 71.35 -34.63
CA ARG A 178 -33.07 71.26 -34.83
C ARG A 178 -32.79 71.18 -36.33
N LYS A 179 -31.97 72.11 -36.83
CA LYS A 179 -31.31 71.93 -38.13
C LYS A 179 -30.24 70.87 -37.92
N GLU A 180 -30.19 69.89 -38.82
CA GLU A 180 -29.07 68.94 -38.89
C GLU A 180 -27.75 69.66 -39.19
#